data_AF-A0A8D8S7N5-F1
#
_entry.id   AF-A0A8D8S7N5-F1
#
_cell.length_a   1.000
_cell.length_b   1.000
_cell.length_c   1.000
_cell.angle_alpha   90.00
_cell.angle_beta   90.00
_cell.angle_gamma   90.00
#
_symmetry.space_group_name_H-M   'P 1'
#
loop_
_entity.id
_entity.type
_entity.pdbx_description
1 polymer ?
#
loop_
_entity_poly.entity_id
_entity_poly.type
_entity_poly.pdbx_seq_one_letter_code
_entity_poly.pdbx_strand_id
1 'polypeptide(L)'
;LVPSRGQSLILAAGGDGTAAWILNTIHSMKMDPAPSVGIIPLGTGNDLSRVLGWGKLFNKDSCSAFQILDSLTRSQVAHLDRWSVQIKSIRQLRLTRAIKSKWMYNYLSIGVDAQVALDFHNTRESSLYICSSRAFNKFLYLTFGTQQAMERLCKDLEQRIELYLDGTRVNLPPIESVVVLNIPSWAAGVDLWKLGRDSEDGTSCSEDQKMDDAKIEVMALYSSFHIARLQVGLSEPLKLGQASQVKIKLLNKTPMQIDGEPWLQPPAMITLSHVDKANVLMLSTETE
;
A
#
# COMPACT_ATOMS: atom_id res chain seq x y z
N LEU A 1 -21.48 26.27 5.13
CA LEU A 1 -20.55 27.06 5.99
C LEU A 1 -19.10 26.70 5.64
N VAL A 2 -18.69 26.90 4.38
CA VAL A 2 -17.28 26.82 3.98
C VAL A 2 -16.88 28.24 3.63
N PRO A 3 -15.89 28.85 4.31
CA PRO A 3 -15.48 30.22 4.01
C PRO A 3 -15.05 30.34 2.55
N SER A 4 -15.48 31.39 1.87
CA SER A 4 -15.18 31.65 0.44
C SER A 4 -13.69 31.90 0.14
N ARG A 5 -12.82 31.89 1.15
CA ARG A 5 -11.37 32.16 1.05
C ARG A 5 -10.50 31.29 1.97
N GLY A 6 -11.03 30.20 2.51
CA GLY A 6 -10.30 29.32 3.43
C GLY A 6 -9.90 27.99 2.79
N GLN A 7 -8.68 27.53 3.04
CA GLN A 7 -8.31 26.14 2.76
C GLN A 7 -9.05 25.22 3.72
N SER A 8 -9.81 24.27 3.17
CA SER A 8 -10.57 23.32 3.98
C SER A 8 -9.66 22.16 4.40
N LEU A 9 -9.67 21.83 5.69
CA LEU A 9 -8.91 20.72 6.26
C LEU A 9 -9.89 19.63 6.72
N ILE A 10 -9.57 18.37 6.41
CA ILE A 10 -10.33 17.21 6.85
C ILE A 10 -9.41 16.34 7.71
N LEU A 11 -9.84 16.02 8.93
CA LEU A 11 -9.12 15.09 9.79
C LEU A 11 -9.84 13.74 9.82
N ALA A 12 -9.23 12.73 9.21
CA ALA A 12 -9.78 11.38 9.07
C ALA A 12 -9.41 10.53 10.29
N ALA A 13 -10.38 10.26 11.16
CA ALA A 13 -10.17 9.36 12.30
C ALA A 13 -10.43 7.90 11.90
N GLY A 14 -9.37 7.15 11.59
CA GLY A 14 -9.50 5.81 11.03
C GLY A 14 -8.17 5.14 10.69
N GLY A 15 -8.22 4.14 9.82
CA GLY A 15 -7.03 3.55 9.19
C GLY A 15 -6.87 3.99 7.74
N ASP A 16 -5.99 3.32 7.01
CA ASP A 16 -5.69 3.61 5.60
C ASP A 16 -6.94 3.59 4.70
N GLY A 17 -7.84 2.62 4.89
CA GLY A 17 -9.10 2.55 4.13
C GLY A 17 -10.04 3.74 4.35
N THR A 18 -10.07 4.32 5.56
CA THR A 18 -10.85 5.53 5.85
C THR A 18 -10.27 6.73 5.12
N ALA A 19 -8.95 6.88 5.13
CA ALA A 19 -8.26 7.93 4.40
C ALA A 19 -8.51 7.80 2.88
N ALA A 20 -8.34 6.59 2.32
CA ALA A 20 -8.58 6.31 0.91
C ALA A 20 -10.04 6.63 0.50
N TRP A 21 -11.02 6.29 1.34
CA TRP A 21 -12.43 6.63 1.08
C TRP A 21 -12.67 8.13 0.99
N ILE A 22 -12.10 8.92 1.90
CA ILE A 22 -12.20 10.38 1.89
C ILE A 22 -11.53 10.96 0.64
N LEU A 23 -10.30 10.53 0.33
CA LEU A 23 -9.55 10.99 -0.85
C LEU A 23 -10.29 10.66 -2.16
N ASN A 24 -10.90 9.49 -2.25
CA ASN A 24 -11.73 9.09 -3.39
C ASN A 24 -12.99 9.94 -3.50
N THR A 25 -13.61 10.30 -2.37
CA THR A 25 -14.81 11.14 -2.33
C THR A 25 -14.50 12.55 -2.82
N ILE A 26 -13.40 13.15 -2.34
CA ILE A 26 -12.92 14.47 -2.77
C ILE A 26 -12.70 14.50 -4.29
N HIS A 27 -12.00 13.48 -4.83
CA HIS A 27 -11.76 13.36 -6.26
C HIS A 27 -13.05 13.19 -7.07
N SER A 28 -13.95 12.31 -6.62
CA SER A 28 -15.21 12.04 -7.32
C SER A 28 -16.14 13.25 -7.35
N MET A 29 -16.14 14.05 -6.28
CA MET A 29 -16.89 15.30 -6.20
C MET A 29 -16.24 16.45 -6.96
N LYS A 30 -15.00 16.29 -7.45
CA LYS A 30 -14.22 17.33 -8.15
C LYS A 30 -14.18 18.64 -7.36
N MET A 31 -13.94 18.56 -6.06
CA MET A 31 -13.91 19.73 -5.18
C MET A 31 -12.76 20.67 -5.56
N ASP A 32 -13.05 21.96 -5.68
CA ASP A 32 -12.08 23.01 -5.97
C ASP A 32 -12.34 24.24 -5.08
N PRO A 33 -11.40 24.65 -4.20
CA PRO A 33 -10.12 23.99 -3.93
C PRO A 33 -10.31 22.63 -3.24
N ALA A 34 -9.47 21.65 -3.60
CA ALA A 34 -9.49 20.33 -2.96
C ALA A 34 -9.00 20.42 -1.49
N PRO A 35 -9.78 19.92 -0.51
CA PRO A 35 -9.38 19.94 0.89
C PRO A 35 -8.15 19.06 1.15
N SER A 36 -7.33 19.46 2.14
CA SER A 36 -6.18 18.67 2.59
C SER A 36 -6.60 17.69 3.68
N VAL A 37 -6.15 16.44 3.58
CA VAL A 37 -6.55 15.37 4.51
C VAL A 37 -5.41 15.02 5.48
N GLY A 38 -5.65 15.18 6.78
CA GLY A 38 -4.82 14.61 7.86
C GLY A 38 -5.44 13.33 8.42
N ILE A 39 -4.68 12.54 9.17
CA ILE A 39 -5.11 11.23 9.66
C ILE A 39 -4.92 11.14 11.17
N ILE A 40 -5.94 10.68 11.90
CA ILE A 40 -5.79 10.18 13.27
C ILE A 40 -5.70 8.65 13.21
N PRO A 41 -4.56 8.04 13.58
CA PRO A 41 -4.30 6.61 13.39
C PRO A 41 -5.10 5.71 14.35
N LEU A 42 -6.36 5.46 14.01
CA LEU A 42 -7.25 4.56 14.74
C LEU A 42 -7.28 3.14 14.17
N GLY A 43 -6.66 2.89 13.01
CA GLY A 43 -6.52 1.57 12.39
C GLY A 43 -5.43 0.69 13.00
N THR A 44 -5.18 -0.46 12.37
CA THR A 44 -4.17 -1.45 12.78
C THR A 44 -2.81 -1.24 12.10
N GLY A 45 -2.80 -1.00 10.78
CA GLY A 45 -1.58 -0.77 9.98
C GLY A 45 -1.10 0.68 10.08
N ASN A 46 -1.95 1.60 9.61
CA ASN A 46 -1.74 3.05 9.61
C ASN A 46 -0.47 3.44 8.83
N ASP A 47 -0.23 2.80 7.69
CA ASP A 47 0.96 3.03 6.86
C ASP A 47 1.02 4.48 6.37
N LEU A 48 -0.10 5.01 5.87
CA LEU A 48 -0.17 6.39 5.41
C LEU A 48 0.03 7.41 6.54
N SER A 49 -0.53 7.14 7.72
CA SER A 49 -0.34 7.98 8.91
C SER A 49 1.12 8.03 9.35
N ARG A 50 1.86 6.92 9.23
CA ARG A 50 3.29 6.85 9.58
C ARG A 50 4.12 7.69 8.64
N VAL A 51 3.89 7.54 7.33
CA VAL A 51 4.60 8.29 6.29
C VAL A 51 4.34 9.79 6.42
N LEU A 52 3.10 10.18 6.74
CA LEU A 52 2.72 11.58 6.93
C LEU A 52 3.08 12.16 8.30
N GLY A 53 3.73 11.39 9.18
CA GLY A 53 4.17 11.88 10.50
C GLY A 53 3.09 11.95 11.59
N TRP A 54 1.85 11.53 11.31
CA TRP A 54 0.75 11.46 12.30
C TRP A 54 0.90 10.30 13.29
N GLY A 55 1.90 9.46 13.08
CA GLY A 55 2.31 8.43 14.02
C GLY A 55 1.66 7.07 13.75
N LYS A 56 2.06 6.10 14.59
CA LYS A 56 1.73 4.67 14.42
C LYS A 56 0.35 4.32 15.00
N LEU A 57 0.02 4.91 16.14
CA LEU A 57 -1.15 4.58 16.95
C LEU A 57 -1.63 5.83 17.68
N PHE A 58 -2.94 6.02 17.69
CA PHE A 58 -3.55 7.01 18.56
C PHE A 58 -3.56 6.52 20.01
N ASN A 59 -3.01 7.33 20.91
CA ASN A 59 -3.08 7.11 22.35
C ASN A 59 -4.09 8.10 22.97
N LYS A 60 -5.18 7.57 23.52
CA LYS A 60 -6.27 8.35 24.11
C LYS A 60 -5.85 9.11 25.37
N ASP A 61 -4.89 8.59 26.12
CA ASP A 61 -4.48 9.16 27.40
C ASP A 61 -3.49 10.31 27.21
N SER A 62 -2.75 10.30 26.09
CA SER A 62 -1.79 11.36 25.77
C SER A 62 -2.37 12.42 24.84
N CYS A 63 -3.40 12.13 24.06
CA CYS A 63 -3.86 13.01 22.96
C CYS A 63 -5.08 13.86 23.34
N SER A 64 -4.82 15.10 23.75
CA SER A 64 -5.87 16.11 24.00
C SER A 64 -6.29 16.80 22.70
N ALA A 65 -7.49 17.40 22.69
CA ALA A 65 -7.94 18.23 21.57
C ALA A 65 -6.93 19.36 21.25
N PHE A 66 -6.24 19.89 22.27
CA PHE A 66 -5.19 20.89 22.10
C PHE A 66 -4.01 20.36 21.30
N GLN A 67 -3.54 19.13 21.57
CA GLN A 67 -2.43 18.55 20.80
C GLN A 67 -2.80 18.25 19.35
N ILE A 68 -4.05 17.86 19.08
CA ILE A 68 -4.54 17.67 17.70
C ILE A 68 -4.54 19.01 16.97
N LEU A 69 -5.03 20.07 17.62
CA LEU A 69 -5.02 21.42 17.07
C LEU A 69 -3.59 21.94 16.85
N ASP A 70 -2.70 21.72 17.80
CA ASP A 70 -1.27 22.06 17.69
C ASP A 70 -0.63 21.32 16.50
N SER A 71 -0.87 20.02 16.37
CA SER A 71 -0.42 19.22 15.23
C SER A 71 -0.96 19.79 13.92
N LEU A 72 -2.26 20.12 13.85
CA LEU A 72 -2.85 20.75 12.67
C LEU A 72 -2.17 22.09 12.33
N THR A 73 -1.87 22.93 13.33
CA THR A 73 -1.17 24.21 13.10
C THR A 73 0.27 24.05 12.61
N ARG A 74 0.95 22.97 12.99
CA ARG A 74 2.30 22.63 12.53
C ARG A 74 2.31 21.84 11.22
N SER A 75 1.19 21.25 10.83
CA SER A 75 1.08 20.45 9.61
C SER A 75 1.22 21.32 8.37
N GLN A 76 1.86 20.76 7.35
CA GLN A 76 1.99 21.39 6.04
C GLN A 76 1.25 20.56 5.00
N VAL A 77 0.83 21.23 3.93
CA VAL A 77 0.22 20.54 2.79
C VAL A 77 1.34 19.85 2.01
N ALA A 78 1.22 18.54 1.89
CA ALA A 78 2.00 17.72 1.01
C ALA A 78 1.11 17.12 -0.08
N HIS A 79 1.74 16.50 -1.07
CA HIS A 79 1.06 15.82 -2.15
C HIS A 79 1.26 14.32 -2.04
N LEU A 80 0.23 13.58 -2.43
CA LEU A 80 0.23 12.13 -2.52
C LEU A 80 -0.27 11.72 -3.90
N ASP A 81 0.53 11.00 -4.65
CA ASP A 81 0.16 10.49 -5.96
C ASP A 81 -0.99 9.50 -5.83
N ARG A 82 -1.99 9.68 -6.69
CA ARG A 82 -3.11 8.75 -6.85
C ARG A 82 -2.86 7.90 -8.09
N TRP A 83 -2.90 6.60 -7.90
CA TRP A 83 -2.69 5.63 -8.97
C TRP A 83 -4.00 4.96 -9.37
N SER A 84 -4.21 4.82 -10.68
CA SER A 84 -5.28 3.99 -11.22
C SER A 84 -4.76 2.58 -11.42
N VAL A 85 -5.48 1.59 -10.88
CA VAL A 85 -5.26 0.17 -11.16
C VAL A 85 -6.38 -0.34 -12.04
N GLN A 86 -6.10 -0.50 -13.32
CA GLN A 86 -7.04 -1.03 -14.30
C GLN A 86 -6.85 -2.55 -14.44
N ILE A 87 -7.91 -3.30 -14.23
CA ILE A 87 -7.92 -4.77 -14.27
C ILE A 87 -8.82 -5.20 -15.43
N LYS A 88 -8.22 -5.78 -16.47
CA LYS A 88 -8.89 -6.26 -17.67
C LYS A 88 -8.81 -7.79 -17.74
N SER A 89 -9.93 -8.47 -17.57
CA SER A 89 -10.00 -9.95 -17.62
C SER A 89 -9.56 -10.51 -18.97
N ILE A 90 -8.77 -11.60 -18.95
CA ILE A 90 -8.24 -12.26 -20.15
C ILE A 90 -9.24 -13.29 -20.72
N ARG A 91 -10.12 -13.88 -19.90
CA ARG A 91 -10.88 -15.11 -20.26
C ARG A 91 -12.38 -14.97 -20.55
N GLN A 92 -12.94 -13.76 -20.63
CA GLN A 92 -14.37 -13.66 -20.93
C GLN A 92 -14.64 -13.79 -22.44
N LEU A 93 -15.25 -14.91 -22.82
CA LEU A 93 -15.90 -15.12 -24.11
C LEU A 93 -16.86 -13.95 -24.41
N ARG A 94 -16.45 -13.12 -25.38
CA ARG A 94 -17.23 -12.31 -26.34
C ARG A 94 -18.42 -11.43 -25.92
N LEU A 95 -18.91 -11.33 -24.67
CA LEU A 95 -20.11 -10.50 -24.42
C LEU A 95 -19.93 -9.18 -23.65
N THR A 96 -18.92 -8.99 -22.80
CA THR A 96 -18.47 -7.65 -22.36
C THR A 96 -17.10 -7.76 -21.68
N ARG A 97 -16.10 -7.00 -22.14
CA ARG A 97 -14.82 -6.86 -21.42
C ARG A 97 -15.02 -5.86 -20.29
N ALA A 98 -15.49 -6.30 -19.13
CA ALA A 98 -15.58 -5.42 -17.97
C ALA A 98 -14.17 -5.03 -17.50
N ILE A 99 -13.81 -3.76 -17.66
CA ILE A 99 -12.62 -3.18 -17.05
C ILE A 99 -13.03 -2.71 -15.66
N LYS A 100 -12.38 -3.24 -14.63
CA LYS A 100 -12.55 -2.76 -13.26
C LYS A 100 -11.40 -1.78 -12.97
N SER A 101 -11.73 -0.60 -12.48
CA SER A 101 -10.74 0.39 -12.04
C SER A 101 -10.81 0.54 -10.53
N LYS A 102 -9.66 0.55 -9.87
CA LYS A 102 -9.50 0.86 -8.45
C LYS A 102 -8.47 1.98 -8.31
N TRP A 103 -8.58 2.75 -7.23
CA TRP A 103 -7.56 3.72 -6.85
C TRP A 103 -6.60 3.09 -5.83
N MET A 104 -5.33 3.47 -5.90
CA MET A 104 -4.28 3.02 -4.99
C MET A 104 -3.53 4.25 -4.46
N TYR A 105 -3.29 4.26 -3.15
CA TYR A 105 -2.57 5.32 -2.43
C TYR A 105 -1.35 4.80 -1.68
N ASN A 106 -1.35 3.54 -1.23
CA ASN A 106 -0.24 3.00 -0.45
C ASN A 106 0.55 2.00 -1.31
N TYR A 107 -0.05 0.85 -1.60
CA TYR A 107 0.62 -0.22 -2.34
C TYR A 107 -0.34 -1.28 -2.86
N LEU A 108 0.14 -2.01 -3.88
CA LEU A 108 -0.49 -3.20 -4.44
C LEU A 108 0.48 -4.37 -4.29
N SER A 109 -0.04 -5.55 -3.96
CA SER A 109 0.78 -6.77 -4.01
C SER A 109 0.04 -7.94 -4.65
N ILE A 110 0.80 -8.83 -5.27
CA ILE A 110 0.34 -10.08 -5.88
C ILE A 110 1.25 -11.19 -5.39
N GLY A 111 0.66 -12.22 -4.77
CA GLY A 111 1.41 -13.36 -4.24
C GLY A 111 1.24 -13.56 -2.73
N VAL A 112 2.27 -14.09 -2.08
CA VAL A 112 2.18 -14.58 -0.69
C VAL A 112 1.85 -13.46 0.32
N ASP A 113 2.32 -12.24 0.10
CA ASP A 113 1.94 -11.08 0.92
C ASP A 113 0.42 -10.81 0.86
N ALA A 114 -0.15 -10.79 -0.36
CA ALA A 114 -1.58 -10.63 -0.55
C ALA A 114 -2.38 -11.82 -0.01
N GLN A 115 -1.80 -13.03 0.01
CA GLN A 115 -2.41 -14.21 0.63
C GLN A 115 -2.55 -14.03 2.14
N VAL A 116 -1.54 -13.49 2.82
CA VAL A 116 -1.62 -13.16 4.26
C VAL A 116 -2.77 -12.20 4.53
N ALA A 117 -2.89 -11.14 3.71
CA ALA A 117 -4.01 -10.20 3.83
C ALA A 117 -5.37 -10.90 3.60
N LEU A 118 -5.47 -11.79 2.60
CA LEU A 118 -6.69 -12.53 2.28
C LEU A 118 -7.12 -13.47 3.41
N ASP A 119 -6.20 -14.21 4.00
CA ASP A 119 -6.49 -15.13 5.10
C ASP A 119 -6.89 -14.38 6.36
N PHE A 120 -6.24 -13.24 6.63
CA PHE A 120 -6.66 -12.34 7.69
C PHE A 120 -8.09 -11.81 7.48
N HIS A 121 -8.41 -11.38 6.25
CA HIS A 121 -9.75 -10.89 5.90
C HIS A 121 -10.82 -11.97 6.14
N ASN A 122 -10.62 -13.18 5.62
CA ASN A 122 -11.55 -14.30 5.80
C ASN A 122 -11.72 -14.67 7.29
N THR A 123 -10.63 -14.64 8.07
CA THR A 123 -10.67 -14.93 9.51
C THR A 123 -11.46 -13.87 10.27
N ARG A 124 -11.34 -12.59 9.88
CA ARG A 124 -12.11 -11.48 10.49
C ARG A 124 -13.61 -11.61 10.27
N GLU A 125 -14.05 -12.25 9.19
CA GLU A 125 -15.47 -12.52 8.91
C GLU A 125 -16.00 -13.77 9.64
N SER A 126 -15.14 -14.55 10.31
CA SER A 126 -15.55 -15.74 11.04
C SER A 126 -16.21 -15.41 12.38
N SER A 127 -17.21 -16.20 12.77
CA SER A 127 -17.93 -16.07 14.06
C SER A 127 -17.04 -16.33 15.29
N LEU A 128 -15.84 -16.87 15.10
CA LEU A 128 -14.85 -17.14 16.15
C LEU A 128 -13.95 -15.94 16.44
N TYR A 129 -14.05 -14.84 15.68
CA TYR A 129 -13.32 -13.58 15.91
C TYR A 129 -13.99 -12.77 17.04
N ILE A 130 -13.96 -13.31 18.26
CA ILE A 130 -14.71 -12.79 19.42
C ILE A 130 -13.92 -11.70 20.18
N CYS A 131 -12.61 -11.56 19.91
CA CYS A 131 -11.74 -10.56 20.56
C CYS A 131 -10.90 -9.77 19.54
N SER A 132 -11.38 -8.60 19.12
CA SER A 132 -10.76 -7.76 18.10
C SER A 132 -9.74 -6.77 18.66
N SER A 133 -8.67 -7.26 19.31
CA SER A 133 -7.59 -6.37 19.75
C SER A 133 -6.58 -6.10 18.61
N ARG A 134 -6.01 -4.89 18.56
CA ARG A 134 -4.96 -4.54 17.57
C ARG A 134 -3.73 -5.44 17.68
N ALA A 135 -3.36 -5.82 18.90
CA ALA A 135 -2.25 -6.75 19.14
C ALA A 135 -2.56 -8.16 18.62
N PHE A 136 -3.79 -8.63 18.84
CA PHE A 136 -4.26 -9.91 18.29
C PHE A 136 -4.27 -9.87 16.76
N ASN A 137 -4.65 -8.74 16.16
CA ASN A 137 -4.58 -8.59 14.70
C ASN A 137 -3.16 -8.70 14.18
N LYS A 138 -2.21 -7.96 14.77
CA LYS A 138 -0.79 -8.06 14.39
C LYS A 138 -0.24 -9.48 14.59
N PHE A 139 -0.65 -10.15 15.65
CA PHE A 139 -0.28 -11.54 15.90
C PHE A 139 -0.81 -12.49 14.81
N LEU A 140 -2.08 -12.34 14.41
CA LEU A 140 -2.66 -13.14 13.32
C LEU A 140 -1.88 -12.97 12.01
N TYR A 141 -1.52 -11.74 11.65
CA TYR A 141 -0.67 -11.46 10.49
C TYR A 141 0.68 -12.19 10.56
N LEU A 142 1.32 -12.20 11.72
CA LEU A 142 2.58 -12.93 11.94
C LEU A 142 2.38 -14.46 11.84
N THR A 143 1.29 -14.99 12.39
CA THR A 143 1.03 -16.44 12.35
C THR A 143 0.68 -16.94 10.96
N PHE A 144 -0.08 -16.17 10.19
CA PHE A 144 -0.34 -16.50 8.79
C PHE A 144 0.94 -16.37 7.96
N GLY A 145 1.76 -15.34 8.20
CA GLY A 145 3.06 -15.18 7.55
C GLY A 145 4.06 -16.32 7.76
N THR A 146 3.83 -17.25 8.71
CA THR A 146 4.71 -18.40 8.99
C THR A 146 4.13 -19.76 8.59
N GLN A 147 2.90 -19.82 8.07
CA GLN A 147 2.29 -21.10 7.65
C GLN A 147 2.75 -21.55 6.26
N GLN A 148 3.49 -22.68 6.21
CA GLN A 148 3.94 -23.35 4.99
C GLN A 148 2.80 -23.71 4.00
N ALA A 149 1.55 -23.79 4.45
CA ALA A 149 0.40 -24.06 3.58
C ALA A 149 0.13 -22.93 2.56
N MET A 150 0.48 -21.69 2.90
CA MET A 150 0.23 -20.50 2.07
C MET A 150 1.17 -20.41 0.85
N GLU A 151 2.37 -21.01 0.96
CA GLU A 151 3.38 -21.02 -0.11
C GLU A 151 2.89 -21.76 -1.35
N ARG A 152 2.05 -22.79 -1.21
CA ARG A 152 1.60 -23.62 -2.34
C ARG A 152 0.81 -22.86 -3.41
N LEU A 153 0.07 -21.82 -3.03
CA LEU A 153 -0.73 -21.02 -3.99
C LEU A 153 0.13 -19.99 -4.73
N CYS A 154 1.23 -19.57 -4.11
CA CYS A 154 2.07 -18.47 -4.57
C CYS A 154 3.39 -18.96 -5.19
N LYS A 155 3.75 -20.23 -5.00
CA LYS A 155 4.90 -20.89 -5.62
C LYS A 155 4.98 -20.65 -7.12
N ASP A 156 6.20 -20.49 -7.61
CA ASP A 156 6.54 -20.31 -9.03
C ASP A 156 5.76 -19.12 -9.64
N LEU A 157 5.65 -18.00 -8.91
CA LEU A 157 4.87 -16.85 -9.36
C LEU A 157 5.45 -16.26 -10.65
N GLU A 158 6.78 -16.28 -10.82
CA GLU A 158 7.51 -15.80 -11.99
C GLU A 158 7.08 -16.48 -13.30
N GLN A 159 6.62 -17.73 -13.22
CA GLN A 159 6.10 -18.47 -14.37
C GLN A 159 4.64 -18.12 -14.68
N ARG A 160 3.95 -17.44 -13.76
CA ARG A 160 2.51 -17.13 -13.81
C ARG A 160 2.23 -15.65 -14.04
N ILE A 161 3.26 -14.81 -14.07
CA ILE A 161 3.15 -13.38 -14.37
C ILE A 161 4.16 -12.95 -15.44
N GLU A 162 3.77 -11.97 -16.26
CA GLU A 162 4.73 -11.16 -17.01
C GLU A 162 4.68 -9.74 -16.47
N LEU A 163 5.82 -9.21 -16.03
CA LEU A 163 5.96 -7.87 -15.49
C LEU A 163 6.63 -6.94 -16.52
N TYR A 164 6.09 -5.75 -16.67
CA TYR A 164 6.64 -4.69 -17.50
C TYR A 164 6.71 -3.39 -16.71
N LEU A 165 7.87 -2.73 -16.76
CA LEU A 165 8.14 -1.42 -16.21
C LEU A 165 8.38 -0.46 -17.38
N ASP A 166 7.52 0.56 -17.52
CA ASP A 166 7.58 1.53 -18.62
C ASP A 166 7.69 0.89 -20.02
N GLY A 167 6.97 -0.22 -20.21
CA GLY A 167 6.96 -0.99 -21.46
C GLY A 167 8.09 -2.00 -21.62
N THR A 168 9.11 -1.96 -20.76
CA THR A 168 10.23 -2.92 -20.76
C THR A 168 9.89 -4.14 -19.91
N ARG A 169 10.03 -5.34 -20.48
CA ARG A 169 9.80 -6.59 -19.75
C ARG A 169 10.91 -6.83 -18.73
N VAL A 170 10.52 -7.14 -17.50
CA VAL A 170 11.46 -7.53 -16.43
C VAL A 170 11.58 -9.05 -16.38
N ASN A 171 12.81 -9.55 -16.31
CA ASN A 171 13.09 -10.95 -16.07
C ASN A 171 13.03 -11.21 -14.56
N LEU A 172 12.12 -12.07 -14.13
CA LEU A 172 11.88 -12.37 -12.73
C LEU A 172 12.63 -13.65 -12.33
N PRO A 173 13.38 -13.67 -11.22
CA PRO A 173 13.88 -14.91 -10.63
C PRO A 173 12.73 -15.68 -9.97
N PRO A 174 12.96 -16.89 -9.43
CA PRO A 174 11.96 -17.61 -8.65
C PRO A 174 11.49 -16.78 -7.47
N ILE A 175 10.26 -16.27 -7.54
CA ILE A 175 9.69 -15.35 -6.55
C ILE A 175 8.27 -15.82 -6.20
N GLU A 176 7.77 -15.36 -5.05
CA GLU A 176 6.42 -15.68 -4.58
C GLU A 176 5.56 -14.44 -4.35
N SER A 177 6.13 -13.23 -4.46
CA SER A 177 5.38 -11.98 -4.39
C SER A 177 5.99 -10.89 -5.26
N VAL A 178 5.14 -10.07 -5.87
CA VAL A 178 5.49 -8.75 -6.41
C VAL A 178 4.74 -7.68 -5.61
N VAL A 179 5.46 -6.65 -5.18
CA VAL A 179 4.91 -5.50 -4.45
C VAL A 179 5.20 -4.23 -5.24
N VAL A 180 4.18 -3.40 -5.43
CA VAL A 180 4.25 -2.10 -6.09
C VAL A 180 3.90 -1.04 -5.05
N LEU A 181 4.85 -0.18 -4.71
CA LEU A 181 4.76 0.79 -3.61
C LEU A 181 4.61 2.20 -4.17
N ASN A 182 3.71 2.99 -3.57
CA ASN A 182 3.59 4.43 -3.76
C ASN A 182 4.14 5.22 -2.56
N ILE A 183 4.20 4.58 -1.39
CA ILE A 183 4.71 5.19 -0.16
C ILE A 183 5.82 4.33 0.46
N PRO A 184 6.74 4.91 1.24
CA PRO A 184 7.81 4.18 1.94
C PRO A 184 7.30 3.46 3.19
N SER A 185 6.23 2.68 3.05
CA SER A 185 5.65 1.90 4.13
C SER A 185 4.84 0.72 3.58
N TRP A 186 5.19 -0.46 4.03
CA TRP A 186 4.52 -1.72 3.72
C TRP A 186 4.36 -2.57 4.99
N ALA A 187 3.29 -3.35 5.06
CA ALA A 187 3.01 -4.28 6.15
C ALA A 187 3.18 -3.67 7.57
N ALA A 188 2.50 -2.53 7.82
CA ALA A 188 2.48 -1.82 9.09
C ALA A 188 3.81 -1.12 9.49
N GLY A 189 4.50 -0.54 8.51
CA GLY A 189 5.62 0.40 8.73
C GLY A 189 7.00 -0.06 8.27
N VAL A 190 7.11 -1.13 7.48
CA VAL A 190 8.39 -1.56 6.91
C VAL A 190 8.69 -0.74 5.66
N ASP A 191 9.78 0.01 5.67
CA ASP A 191 10.28 0.73 4.48
C ASP A 191 11.11 -0.24 3.61
N LEU A 192 10.43 -0.93 2.70
CA LEU A 192 11.06 -1.94 1.83
C LEU A 192 12.11 -1.33 0.89
N TRP A 193 11.92 -0.09 0.41
CA TRP A 193 12.83 0.50 -0.57
C TRP A 193 14.16 0.89 0.05
N LYS A 194 14.14 1.31 1.32
CA LYS A 194 15.34 1.70 2.07
C LYS A 194 16.14 0.51 2.59
N LEU A 195 15.52 -0.65 2.84
CA LEU A 195 16.26 -1.86 3.25
C LEU A 195 17.39 -2.18 2.23
N GLY A 196 18.59 -2.43 2.75
CA GLY A 196 19.78 -2.76 1.96
C GLY A 196 20.43 -1.60 1.22
N ARG A 197 20.16 -0.34 1.59
CA ARG A 197 20.92 0.83 1.08
C ARG A 197 22.20 1.14 1.86
N ASP A 198 22.42 0.50 3.01
CA ASP A 198 23.57 0.75 3.88
C ASP A 198 24.79 -0.15 3.55
N SER A 199 24.72 -0.98 2.51
CA SER A 199 25.86 -1.74 2.00
C SER A 199 26.74 -0.83 1.13
N GLU A 200 27.98 -0.60 1.60
CA GLU A 200 29.00 0.35 1.10
C GLU A 200 29.45 0.18 -0.38
N ASP A 201 28.84 -0.72 -1.15
CA ASP A 201 29.15 -0.90 -2.56
C ASP A 201 28.36 0.11 -3.39
N GLY A 202 29.01 1.25 -3.68
CA GLY A 202 28.50 2.45 -4.37
C GLY A 202 27.94 2.25 -5.80
N THR A 203 27.04 1.30 -6.00
CA THR A 203 26.27 1.08 -7.23
C THR A 203 24.76 1.04 -6.91
N SER A 204 24.23 2.07 -6.25
CA SER A 204 22.77 2.23 -6.14
C SER A 204 22.27 3.28 -7.14
N CYS A 205 22.07 2.86 -8.39
CA CYS A 205 21.48 3.68 -9.47
C CYS A 205 19.97 3.95 -9.28
N SER A 206 19.47 3.91 -8.05
CA SER A 206 18.04 3.93 -7.74
C SER A 206 17.72 5.18 -6.95
N GLU A 207 16.90 6.08 -7.51
CA GLU A 207 16.50 7.33 -6.86
C GLU A 207 15.76 7.07 -5.54
N ASP A 208 15.74 8.06 -4.65
CA ASP A 208 14.94 8.01 -3.43
C ASP A 208 13.46 7.85 -3.75
N GLN A 209 12.78 6.98 -3.00
CA GLN A 209 11.33 6.82 -3.11
C GLN A 209 10.64 8.11 -2.65
N LYS A 210 9.70 8.58 -3.45
CA LYS A 210 8.84 9.73 -3.15
C LYS A 210 7.40 9.36 -3.43
N MET A 211 6.48 9.96 -2.69
CA MET A 211 5.05 9.71 -2.85
C MET A 211 4.38 10.74 -3.78
N ASP A 212 5.15 11.63 -4.41
CA ASP A 212 4.67 12.76 -5.19
C ASP A 212 5.52 13.04 -6.44
N ASP A 213 6.19 12.05 -7.00
CA ASP A 213 7.06 12.19 -8.17
C ASP A 213 6.52 11.51 -9.45
N ALA A 214 5.30 10.97 -9.39
CA ALA A 214 4.66 10.17 -10.43
C ALA A 214 5.47 8.92 -10.83
N LYS A 215 6.23 8.36 -9.89
CA LYS A 215 6.88 7.06 -9.98
C LYS A 215 6.37 6.12 -8.89
N ILE A 216 6.51 4.82 -9.12
CA ILE A 216 6.20 3.74 -8.18
C ILE A 216 7.34 2.75 -8.15
N GLU A 217 7.67 2.29 -6.95
CA GLU A 217 8.72 1.33 -6.69
C GLU A 217 8.19 -0.09 -6.84
N VAL A 218 8.90 -0.93 -7.59
CA VAL A 218 8.52 -2.33 -7.81
C VAL A 218 9.56 -3.25 -7.19
N MET A 219 9.07 -4.14 -6.34
CA MET A 219 9.85 -5.06 -5.53
C MET A 219 9.36 -6.50 -5.73
N ALA A 220 10.25 -7.46 -5.50
CA ALA A 220 9.91 -8.87 -5.44
C ALA A 220 10.38 -9.53 -4.14
N LEU A 221 9.60 -10.50 -3.68
CA LEU A 221 9.84 -11.24 -2.44
C LEU A 221 9.85 -12.75 -2.75
N TYR A 222 10.78 -13.47 -2.11
CA TYR A 222 11.03 -14.88 -2.39
C TYR A 222 10.06 -15.85 -1.71
N SER A 223 9.62 -15.56 -0.49
CA SER A 223 8.77 -16.48 0.29
C SER A 223 8.13 -15.81 1.51
N SER A 224 7.26 -16.57 2.19
CA SER A 224 6.70 -16.21 3.50
C SER A 224 7.80 -15.98 4.55
N PHE A 225 8.81 -16.86 4.58
CA PHE A 225 9.97 -16.73 5.46
C PHE A 225 10.82 -15.49 5.14
N HIS A 226 10.96 -15.16 3.85
CA HIS A 226 11.63 -13.94 3.42
C HIS A 226 10.91 -12.69 3.96
N ILE A 227 9.57 -12.65 3.87
CA ILE A 227 8.72 -11.60 4.45
C ILE A 227 8.96 -11.45 5.95
N ALA A 228 8.94 -12.55 6.70
CA ALA A 228 9.16 -12.52 8.14
C ALA A 228 10.53 -11.92 8.50
N ARG A 229 11.59 -12.29 7.77
CA ARG A 229 12.94 -11.71 7.97
C ARG A 229 13.01 -10.23 7.61
N LEU A 230 12.29 -9.78 6.58
CA LEU A 230 12.21 -8.35 6.22
C LEU A 230 11.57 -7.52 7.35
N GLN A 231 10.52 -8.03 7.98
CA GLN A 231 9.83 -7.33 9.09
C GLN A 231 10.71 -7.11 10.32
N VAL A 232 11.73 -7.96 10.53
CA VAL A 232 12.70 -7.84 11.62
C VAL A 232 14.06 -7.27 11.18
N GLY A 233 14.18 -6.82 9.92
CA GLY A 233 15.41 -6.24 9.38
C GLY A 233 16.56 -7.23 9.17
N LEU A 234 16.27 -8.53 9.04
CA LEU A 234 17.27 -9.60 8.84
C LEU A 234 17.40 -10.05 7.37
N SER A 235 16.78 -9.34 6.42
CA SER A 235 16.86 -9.63 4.98
C SER A 235 16.63 -8.36 4.17
N GLU A 236 16.86 -8.44 2.86
CA GLU A 236 16.66 -7.35 1.90
C GLU A 236 15.76 -7.79 0.75
N PRO A 237 14.85 -6.92 0.28
CA PRO A 237 13.96 -7.24 -0.81
C PRO A 237 14.66 -7.13 -2.17
N LEU A 238 14.17 -7.86 -3.17
CA LEU A 238 14.68 -7.73 -4.54
C LEU A 238 14.10 -6.47 -5.19
N LYS A 239 14.93 -5.46 -5.42
CA LYS A 239 14.57 -4.22 -6.13
C LYS A 239 14.49 -4.49 -7.63
N LEU A 240 13.30 -4.32 -8.22
CA LEU A 240 13.09 -4.51 -9.66
C LEU A 240 13.19 -3.20 -10.43
N GLY A 241 12.88 -2.07 -9.79
CA GLY A 241 13.07 -0.72 -10.34
C GLY A 241 11.98 0.26 -9.94
N GLN A 242 12.09 1.48 -10.46
CA GLN A 242 11.03 2.50 -10.42
C GLN A 242 10.43 2.66 -11.82
N ALA A 243 9.14 2.95 -11.89
CA ALA A 243 8.44 3.16 -13.16
C ALA A 243 7.32 4.18 -13.04
N SER A 244 6.98 4.85 -14.15
CA SER A 244 5.77 5.69 -14.24
C SER A 244 4.54 4.92 -14.69
N GLN A 245 4.73 3.73 -15.27
CA GLN A 245 3.68 2.78 -15.59
C GLN A 245 4.15 1.35 -15.31
N VAL A 246 3.34 0.60 -14.57
CA VAL A 246 3.57 -0.83 -14.32
C VAL A 246 2.47 -1.64 -14.96
N LYS A 247 2.85 -2.69 -15.71
CA LYS A 247 1.89 -3.62 -16.31
C LYS A 247 2.21 -5.04 -15.91
N ILE A 248 1.20 -5.74 -15.42
CA ILE A 248 1.31 -7.11 -14.93
C ILE A 248 0.29 -7.96 -15.67
N LYS A 249 0.75 -8.91 -16.49
CA LYS A 249 -0.11 -9.91 -17.11
C LYS A 249 -0.13 -11.13 -16.21
N LEU A 250 -1.26 -11.34 -15.54
CA LEU A 250 -1.48 -12.48 -14.66
C LEU A 250 -2.12 -13.63 -15.44
N LEU A 251 -1.45 -14.79 -15.47
CA LEU A 251 -1.86 -15.96 -16.26
C LEU A 251 -2.77 -16.91 -15.49
N ASN A 252 -2.65 -16.94 -14.16
CA ASN A 252 -3.34 -17.86 -13.27
C ASN A 252 -4.08 -17.11 -12.16
N LYS A 253 -4.98 -17.80 -11.47
CA LYS A 253 -5.69 -17.22 -10.33
C LYS A 253 -4.71 -17.08 -9.16
N THR A 254 -4.49 -15.86 -8.67
CA THR A 254 -3.48 -15.56 -7.64
C THR A 254 -4.01 -14.52 -6.64
N PRO A 255 -3.66 -14.62 -5.35
CA PRO A 255 -4.00 -13.62 -4.35
C PRO A 255 -3.44 -12.25 -4.73
N MET A 256 -4.27 -11.23 -4.59
CA MET A 256 -3.94 -9.84 -4.89
C MET A 256 -4.58 -8.93 -3.84
N GLN A 257 -3.93 -7.84 -3.49
CA GLN A 257 -4.49 -6.83 -2.61
C GLN A 257 -4.09 -5.42 -3.06
N ILE A 258 -4.93 -4.44 -2.74
CA ILE A 258 -4.65 -3.01 -2.93
C ILE A 258 -5.02 -2.32 -1.62
N ASP A 259 -4.08 -1.57 -1.05
CA ASP A 259 -4.27 -0.76 0.17
C ASP A 259 -4.91 -1.54 1.34
N GLY A 260 -4.58 -2.84 1.46
CA GLY A 260 -5.08 -3.73 2.51
C GLY A 260 -6.41 -4.43 2.20
N GLU A 261 -7.02 -4.21 1.03
CA GLU A 261 -8.24 -4.90 0.57
C GLU A 261 -7.87 -6.08 -0.35
N PRO A 262 -7.95 -7.33 0.13
CA PRO A 262 -7.49 -8.51 -0.60
C PRO A 262 -8.60 -9.23 -1.36
N TRP A 263 -8.24 -9.94 -2.43
CA TRP A 263 -9.11 -10.89 -3.11
C TRP A 263 -8.29 -11.89 -3.93
N LEU A 264 -8.94 -12.93 -4.41
CA LEU A 264 -8.33 -13.92 -5.28
C LEU A 264 -8.56 -13.56 -6.76
N GLN A 265 -7.58 -12.94 -7.41
CA GLN A 265 -7.68 -12.34 -8.75
C GLN A 265 -7.59 -13.41 -9.86
N PRO A 266 -8.61 -13.53 -10.74
CA PRO A 266 -8.52 -14.37 -11.95
C PRO A 266 -7.52 -13.81 -12.99
N PRO A 267 -7.15 -14.60 -14.02
CA PRO A 267 -6.25 -14.14 -15.08
C PRO A 267 -6.68 -12.81 -15.71
N ALA A 268 -5.79 -11.82 -15.66
CA ALA A 268 -6.09 -10.45 -16.06
C ALA A 268 -4.83 -9.72 -16.52
N MET A 269 -5.02 -8.70 -17.35
CA MET A 269 -4.05 -7.64 -17.58
C MET A 269 -4.30 -6.55 -16.55
N ILE A 270 -3.32 -6.29 -15.70
CA ILE A 270 -3.34 -5.26 -14.67
C ILE A 270 -2.43 -4.13 -15.14
N THR A 271 -2.89 -2.90 -15.10
CA THR A 271 -2.10 -1.72 -15.49
C THR A 271 -2.24 -0.66 -14.42
N LEU A 272 -1.11 -0.23 -13.88
CA LEU A 272 -0.98 0.87 -12.93
C LEU A 272 -0.46 2.10 -13.67
N SER A 273 -1.14 3.22 -13.50
CA SER A 273 -0.73 4.50 -14.07
C SER A 273 -1.08 5.65 -13.14
N HIS A 274 -0.22 6.68 -13.13
CA HIS A 274 -0.47 7.92 -12.41
C HIS A 274 -1.73 8.62 -12.94
N VAL A 275 -2.45 9.31 -12.06
CA VAL A 275 -3.69 10.02 -12.36
C VAL A 275 -3.52 11.51 -12.07
N ASP A 276 -3.32 11.82 -10.80
CA ASP A 276 -3.19 13.16 -10.24
C ASP A 276 -2.59 13.05 -8.83
N LYS A 277 -2.58 14.16 -8.10
CA LYS A 277 -2.11 14.27 -6.72
C LYS A 277 -3.26 14.64 -5.80
N ALA A 278 -3.31 14.04 -4.63
CA ALA A 278 -4.20 14.42 -3.54
C ALA A 278 -3.47 15.30 -2.53
N ASN A 279 -4.19 16.27 -1.95
CA ASN A 279 -3.67 17.11 -0.88
C ASN A 279 -3.78 16.36 0.45
N VAL A 280 -2.65 16.18 1.11
CA VAL A 280 -2.56 15.54 2.43
C VAL A 280 -1.85 16.46 3.40
N LEU A 281 -2.12 16.30 4.69
CA LEU A 281 -1.41 17.02 5.74
C LEU A 281 -0.25 16.17 6.22
N MET A 282 0.95 16.72 6.21
CA MET A 282 2.16 16.09 6.69
C MET A 282 2.67 16.83 7.93
N LEU A 283 2.98 16.09 8.98
CA LEU A 283 3.70 16.61 10.13
C LEU A 283 5.18 16.38 9.89
N SER A 284 5.95 17.47 9.85
CA SER A 284 7.40 17.36 9.90
C SER A 284 7.77 16.71 11.23
N THR A 285 8.41 15.54 11.20
CA THR A 285 9.10 15.02 12.36
C THR A 285 10.23 15.97 12.69
N GLU A 286 10.10 16.74 13.77
CA GLU A 286 11.29 17.26 14.45
C GLU A 286 12.13 16.03 14.78
N THR A 287 13.34 15.99 14.23
CA THR A 287 14.39 15.08 14.67
C THR A 287 14.63 15.36 16.15
N GLU A 288 14.07 14.53 17.02
CA GLU A 288 14.60 14.32 18.37
C GLU A 288 15.93 13.57 18.29
#